data_AF-A0A4P5P6D5-F1
#
_entry.id   AF-A0A4P5P6D5-F1
#
_cell.length_a   1.000
_cell.length_b   1.000
_cell.length_c   1.000
_cell.angle_alpha   90.00
_cell.angle_beta   90.00
_cell.angle_gamma   90.00
#
_symmetry.space_group_name_H-M   'P 1'
#
loop_
_entity.id
_entity.type
_entity.pdbx_description
1 polymer ?
#
loop_
_entity_poly.entity_id
_entity_poly.type
_entity_poly.pdbx_seq_one_letter_code
_entity_poly.pdbx_strand_id
1 'polypeptide(L)'
;MSEMEKEKLLEKYQMLFYKVLHHCQVKSSDPNYEDYLQTLRILLLQTAEQKDLTMPDRSLIAYLFQLFAWRVRDLQRKEWRSQALFERACEEYRSAEHGPSVERLEYSDLIERIWEDLSIGEKRYIVLHCYRGFTISEIADYYRVSVQAVYRWRDRLRKRCRAIDFFAEKG
;
A
#
# COMPACT_ATOMS: atom_id res chain seq x y z
N MET A 1 30.87 28.07 -16.61
CA MET A 1 31.72 27.47 -15.55
C MET A 1 32.46 26.28 -16.15
N SER A 2 33.79 26.27 -15.97
CA SER A 2 34.66 25.12 -16.25
C SER A 2 34.34 23.95 -15.30
N GLU A 3 34.66 22.72 -15.70
CA GLU A 3 34.48 21.53 -14.86
C GLU A 3 35.22 21.65 -13.51
N MET A 4 36.43 22.20 -13.52
CA MET A 4 37.20 22.44 -12.29
C MET A 4 36.52 23.46 -11.36
N GLU A 5 35.76 24.42 -11.90
CA GLU A 5 35.02 25.40 -11.09
C GLU A 5 33.75 24.76 -10.48
N LYS A 6 33.08 23.87 -11.23
CA LYS A 6 31.94 23.10 -10.73
C LYS A 6 32.36 22.24 -9.55
N GLU A 7 33.46 21.50 -9.67
CA GLU A 7 33.91 20.58 -8.62
C GLU A 7 34.27 21.32 -7.32
N LYS A 8 35.03 22.42 -7.41
CA LYS A 8 35.32 23.30 -6.26
C LYS A 8 34.06 23.85 -5.60
N LEU A 9 33.05 24.20 -6.40
CA LEU A 9 31.78 24.68 -5.87
C LEU A 9 31.03 23.56 -5.12
N LEU A 10 31.01 22.34 -5.68
CA LEU A 10 30.38 21.20 -5.02
C LEU A 10 31.06 20.86 -3.69
N GLU A 11 32.40 20.84 -3.65
CA GLU A 11 33.17 20.62 -2.41
C GLU A 11 32.85 21.69 -1.35
N LYS A 12 32.82 22.96 -1.76
CA LYS A 12 32.53 24.08 -0.86
C LYS A 12 31.19 23.95 -0.13
N TYR A 13 30.17 23.41 -0.80
CA TYR A 13 28.82 23.27 -0.24
C TYR A 13 28.51 21.85 0.24
N GLN A 14 29.48 20.93 0.24
CA GLN A 14 29.29 19.54 0.63
C GLN A 14 28.67 19.38 2.02
N MET A 15 29.15 20.14 3.00
CA MET A 15 28.60 20.13 4.37
C MET A 15 27.15 20.60 4.44
N LEU A 16 26.72 21.47 3.52
CA LEU A 16 25.32 21.90 3.44
C LEU A 16 24.43 20.74 2.98
N PHE A 17 24.88 19.95 2.00
CA PHE A 17 24.15 18.77 1.55
C PHE A 17 23.93 17.79 2.71
N TYR A 18 24.98 17.46 3.46
CA TYR A 18 24.87 16.54 4.60
C TYR A 18 23.93 17.06 5.69
N LYS A 19 23.97 18.36 5.99
CA LYS A 19 23.03 18.98 6.94
C LYS A 19 21.59 18.89 6.45
N VAL A 20 21.34 19.11 5.16
CA VAL A 20 20.00 18.99 4.57
C VAL A 20 19.51 17.54 4.61
N LEU A 21 20.33 16.58 4.19
CA LEU A 21 19.95 15.16 4.19
C LEU A 21 19.63 14.69 5.62
N HIS A 22 20.47 15.05 6.59
CA HIS A 22 20.22 14.77 8.00
C HIS A 22 18.92 15.43 8.49
N HIS A 23 18.68 16.70 8.14
CA HIS A 23 17.44 17.40 8.49
C HIS A 23 16.19 16.73 7.90
N CYS A 24 16.30 16.20 6.68
CA CYS A 24 15.26 15.44 6.01
C CYS A 24 15.20 13.95 6.42
N GLN A 25 15.93 13.56 7.48
CA GLN A 25 15.99 12.20 8.02
C GLN A 25 16.51 11.14 7.03
N VAL A 26 17.26 11.55 6.01
CA VAL A 26 17.94 10.65 5.08
C VAL A 26 19.28 10.25 5.68
N LYS A 27 19.42 8.96 6.05
CA LYS A 27 20.63 8.40 6.65
C LYS A 27 21.57 7.87 5.56
N SER A 28 22.86 7.76 5.83
CA SER A 28 23.83 7.16 4.90
C SER A 28 23.56 5.69 4.58
N SER A 29 22.79 4.99 5.42
CA SER A 29 22.33 3.63 5.19
C SER A 29 21.09 3.54 4.29
N ASP A 30 20.49 4.68 3.92
CA ASP A 30 19.33 4.72 3.03
C ASP A 30 19.76 4.27 1.62
N PRO A 31 19.07 3.30 1.00
CA PRO A 31 19.38 2.85 -0.37
C PRO A 31 19.43 4.00 -1.39
N ASN A 32 18.63 5.05 -1.17
CA ASN A 32 18.52 6.20 -2.07
C ASN A 32 19.45 7.36 -1.67
N TYR A 33 20.33 7.19 -0.68
CA TYR A 33 21.18 8.26 -0.15
C TYR A 33 22.01 8.96 -1.25
N GLU A 34 22.68 8.19 -2.09
CA GLU A 34 23.53 8.73 -3.17
C GLU A 34 22.70 9.47 -4.22
N ASP A 35 21.47 9.02 -4.49
CA ASP A 35 20.56 9.69 -5.44
C ASP A 35 20.09 11.04 -4.91
N TYR A 36 19.79 11.12 -3.61
CA TYR A 36 19.51 12.40 -2.96
C TYR A 36 20.72 13.33 -3.03
N LEU A 37 21.93 12.82 -2.75
CA LEU A 37 23.16 13.61 -2.79
C LEU A 37 23.47 14.13 -4.21
N GLN A 38 23.37 13.27 -5.23
CA GLN A 38 23.45 13.64 -6.64
C GLN A 38 22.44 14.72 -7.01
N THR A 39 21.19 14.57 -6.58
CA THR A 39 20.14 15.56 -6.87
C THR A 39 20.48 16.93 -6.28
N LEU A 40 21.00 16.99 -5.06
CA LEU A 40 21.41 18.24 -4.43
C LEU A 40 22.59 18.90 -5.17
N ARG A 41 23.56 18.11 -5.63
CA ARG A 41 24.69 18.61 -6.43
C ARG A 41 24.20 19.23 -7.75
N ILE A 42 23.34 18.52 -8.47
CA ILE A 42 22.74 19.02 -9.73
C ILE A 42 21.98 20.32 -9.47
N LEU A 43 21.16 20.37 -8.41
CA LEU A 43 20.37 21.54 -8.07
C LEU A 43 21.26 22.75 -7.69
N LEU A 44 22.38 22.53 -7.00
CA LEU A 44 23.35 23.60 -6.72
C LEU A 44 23.93 24.16 -8.02
N LEU A 45 24.36 23.29 -8.95
CA LEU A 45 24.94 23.72 -10.23
C LEU A 45 23.92 24.51 -11.07
N GLN A 46 22.67 24.05 -11.13
CA GLN A 46 21.58 24.79 -11.80
C GLN A 46 21.33 26.15 -11.14
N THR A 47 21.42 26.22 -9.81
CA THR A 47 21.27 27.50 -9.09
C THR A 47 22.43 28.44 -9.39
N ALA A 48 23.65 27.90 -9.55
CA ALA A 48 24.85 28.67 -9.88
C ALA A 48 24.81 29.29 -11.29
N GLU A 49 24.01 28.75 -12.21
CA GLU A 49 23.77 29.36 -13.51
C GLU A 49 22.95 30.66 -13.41
N GLN A 50 22.17 30.82 -12.34
CA GLN A 50 21.24 31.94 -12.16
C GLN A 50 21.68 32.93 -11.08
N LYS A 51 22.54 32.50 -10.15
CA LYS A 51 22.97 33.27 -8.98
C LYS A 51 24.45 33.08 -8.74
N ASP A 52 25.12 34.15 -8.34
CA ASP A 52 26.51 34.06 -7.87
C ASP A 52 26.55 33.37 -6.50
N LEU A 53 27.19 32.19 -6.47
CA LEU A 53 27.37 31.38 -5.26
C LEU A 53 28.82 31.41 -4.75
N THR A 54 29.68 32.26 -5.34
CA THR A 54 31.11 32.33 -4.99
C THR A 54 31.34 32.91 -3.60
N MET A 55 30.48 33.83 -3.14
CA MET A 55 30.59 34.50 -1.83
C MET A 55 29.33 34.29 -1.00
N PRO A 56 29.18 33.13 -0.31
CA PRO A 56 28.00 32.87 0.49
C PRO A 56 27.93 33.77 1.71
N ASP A 57 26.80 34.46 1.85
CA ASP A 57 26.38 35.09 3.08
C ASP A 57 25.36 34.20 3.81
N ARG A 58 24.94 34.61 5.02
CA ARG A 58 23.95 33.85 5.80
C ARG A 58 22.61 33.72 5.07
N SER A 59 22.21 34.74 4.31
CA SER A 59 20.93 34.76 3.62
C SER A 59 20.89 33.72 2.49
N LEU A 60 21.97 33.62 1.70
CA LEU A 60 22.15 32.66 0.64
C LEU A 60 22.20 31.24 1.18
N ILE A 61 22.94 31.00 2.27
CA ILE A 61 22.98 29.66 2.89
C ILE A 61 21.61 29.22 3.40
N ALA A 62 20.86 30.13 4.05
CA ALA A 62 19.51 29.83 4.51
C ALA A 62 18.56 29.54 3.34
N TYR A 63 18.67 30.31 2.25
CA TYR A 63 17.92 30.08 1.02
C TYR A 63 18.22 28.71 0.40
N LEU A 64 19.51 28.39 0.19
CA LEU A 64 19.92 27.12 -0.38
C LEU A 64 19.49 25.94 0.50
N PHE A 65 19.59 26.08 1.82
CA PHE A 65 19.12 25.06 2.76
C PHE A 65 17.61 24.78 2.58
N GLN A 66 16.78 25.83 2.52
CA GLN A 66 15.34 25.68 2.30
C GLN A 66 15.03 25.06 0.95
N LEU A 67 15.67 25.54 -0.12
CA LEU A 67 15.50 25.03 -1.48
C LEU A 67 15.80 23.53 -1.55
N PHE A 68 16.93 23.11 -0.99
CA PHE A 68 17.36 21.72 -0.97
C PHE A 68 16.44 20.85 -0.11
N ALA A 69 16.05 21.33 1.08
CA ALA A 69 15.13 20.62 1.96
C ALA A 69 13.75 20.45 1.33
N TRP A 70 13.26 21.43 0.56
CA TRP A 70 12.04 21.28 -0.22
C TRP A 70 12.19 20.23 -1.30
N ARG A 71 13.31 20.25 -2.05
CA ARG A 71 13.54 19.26 -3.11
C ARG A 71 13.56 17.83 -2.58
N VAL A 72 14.28 17.58 -1.48
CA VAL A 72 14.34 16.24 -0.86
C VAL A 72 12.95 15.78 -0.39
N ARG A 73 12.20 16.65 0.29
CA ARG A 73 10.83 16.33 0.73
C ARG A 73 9.87 16.07 -0.45
N ASP A 74 10.06 16.77 -1.57
CA ASP A 74 9.28 16.53 -2.78
C ASP A 74 9.55 15.15 -3.38
N LEU A 75 10.82 14.72 -3.38
CA LEU A 75 11.22 13.39 -3.81
C LEU A 75 10.66 12.31 -2.89
N GLN A 76 10.82 12.45 -1.57
CA GLN A 76 10.23 11.53 -0.58
C GLN A 76 8.70 11.40 -0.77
N ARG A 77 7.99 12.51 -1.02
CA ARG A 77 6.56 12.50 -1.32
C ARG A 77 6.21 11.79 -2.63
N LYS A 78 7.11 11.77 -3.62
CA LYS A 78 6.92 11.00 -4.86
C LYS A 78 7.19 9.52 -4.62
N GLU A 79 8.25 9.18 -3.91
CA GLU A 79 8.58 7.80 -3.52
C GLU A 79 7.45 7.17 -2.73
N TRP A 80 6.94 7.85 -1.71
CA TRP A 80 5.79 7.38 -0.92
C TRP A 80 4.59 7.07 -1.81
N ARG A 81 4.25 7.98 -2.74
CA ARG A 81 3.11 7.76 -3.65
C ARG A 81 3.35 6.58 -4.57
N SER A 82 4.57 6.40 -5.05
CA SER A 82 4.94 5.26 -5.90
C SER A 82 4.87 3.94 -5.12
N GLN A 83 5.37 3.93 -3.88
CA GLN A 83 5.30 2.76 -2.99
C GLN A 83 3.84 2.40 -2.67
N ALA A 84 3.00 3.37 -2.33
CA ALA A 84 1.58 3.14 -2.06
C ALA A 84 0.84 2.57 -3.30
N LEU A 85 1.19 3.02 -4.51
CA LEU A 85 0.65 2.45 -5.74
C LEU A 85 1.16 1.03 -5.99
N PHE A 86 2.45 0.78 -5.76
CA PHE A 86 3.04 -0.54 -5.90
C PHE A 86 2.46 -1.55 -4.91
N GLU A 87 2.28 -1.16 -3.65
CA GLU A 87 1.64 -1.98 -2.62
C GLU A 87 0.21 -2.35 -3.00
N ARG A 88 -0.60 -1.38 -3.44
CA ARG A 88 -1.96 -1.63 -3.95
C ARG A 88 -1.95 -2.57 -5.15
N ALA A 89 -1.07 -2.36 -6.11
CA ALA A 89 -0.94 -3.24 -7.28
C ALA A 89 -0.53 -4.67 -6.87
N CYS A 90 0.34 -4.82 -5.87
CA CYS A 90 0.71 -6.12 -5.32
C CYS A 90 -0.46 -6.79 -4.57
N GLU A 91 -1.27 -6.03 -3.83
CA GLU A 91 -2.48 -6.54 -3.17
C GLU A 91 -3.54 -6.99 -4.17
N GLU A 92 -3.76 -6.20 -5.23
CA GLU A 92 -4.64 -6.55 -6.34
C GLU A 92 -4.13 -7.80 -7.08
N TYR A 93 -2.82 -7.87 -7.35
CA TYR A 93 -2.20 -9.01 -8.00
C TYR A 93 -2.27 -10.27 -7.13
N ARG A 94 -1.98 -10.19 -5.83
CA ARG A 94 -2.19 -11.33 -4.91
C ARG A 94 -3.64 -11.74 -4.87
N SER A 95 -4.57 -10.80 -4.85
CA SER A 95 -6.01 -11.10 -4.88
C SER A 95 -6.45 -11.74 -6.19
N ALA A 96 -5.74 -11.48 -7.30
CA ALA A 96 -5.95 -12.10 -8.60
C ALA A 96 -5.23 -13.45 -8.77
N GLU A 97 -4.06 -13.66 -8.16
CA GLU A 97 -3.36 -14.96 -8.11
C GLU A 97 -4.09 -15.98 -7.24
N HIS A 98 -4.93 -15.54 -6.31
CA HIS A 98 -6.02 -16.35 -5.79
C HIS A 98 -7.16 -16.39 -6.82
N GLY A 99 -6.86 -16.96 -8.00
CA GLY A 99 -7.90 -17.63 -8.79
C GLY A 99 -8.68 -18.58 -7.86
N PRO A 100 -9.95 -18.91 -8.16
CA PRO A 100 -10.69 -19.80 -7.28
C PRO A 100 -9.83 -21.05 -7.06
N SER A 101 -9.39 -21.29 -5.82
CA SER A 101 -8.70 -22.52 -5.47
C SER A 101 -9.55 -23.69 -5.94
N VAL A 102 -8.96 -24.86 -6.20
CA VAL A 102 -9.73 -26.07 -6.51
C VAL A 102 -10.83 -26.27 -5.44
N GLU A 103 -10.53 -25.95 -4.17
CA GLU A 103 -11.51 -25.88 -3.08
C GLU A 103 -12.65 -24.86 -3.33
N ARG A 104 -12.37 -23.65 -3.84
CA ARG A 104 -13.40 -22.62 -4.14
C ARG A 104 -14.32 -23.02 -5.29
N LEU A 105 -13.81 -23.78 -6.28
CA LEU A 105 -14.62 -24.37 -7.35
C LEU A 105 -15.49 -25.51 -6.81
N GLU A 106 -14.97 -26.36 -5.92
CA GLU A 106 -15.74 -27.42 -5.26
C GLU A 106 -16.88 -26.85 -4.37
N TYR A 107 -16.64 -25.74 -3.68
CA TYR A 107 -17.68 -25.08 -2.88
C TYR A 107 -18.75 -24.39 -3.72
N SER A 108 -18.44 -23.83 -4.89
CA SER A 108 -19.47 -23.26 -5.77
C SER A 108 -20.42 -24.34 -6.28
N ASP A 109 -19.89 -25.48 -6.72
CA ASP A 109 -20.69 -26.61 -7.22
C ASP A 109 -21.53 -27.22 -6.10
N LEU A 110 -20.99 -27.33 -4.89
CA LEU A 110 -21.71 -27.79 -3.71
C LEU A 110 -22.86 -26.84 -3.34
N ILE A 111 -22.61 -25.53 -3.37
CA ILE A 111 -23.63 -24.51 -3.06
C ILE A 111 -24.74 -24.51 -4.12
N GLU A 112 -24.41 -24.66 -5.41
CA GLU A 112 -25.40 -24.77 -6.49
C GLU A 112 -26.30 -26.00 -6.29
N ARG A 113 -25.72 -27.16 -5.94
CA ARG A 113 -26.48 -28.40 -5.72
C ARG A 113 -27.48 -28.31 -4.57
N ILE A 114 -27.16 -27.54 -3.52
CA ILE A 114 -28.05 -27.41 -2.34
C ILE A 114 -28.93 -26.17 -2.40
N TRP A 115 -28.72 -25.28 -3.37
CA TRP A 115 -29.31 -23.95 -3.37
C TRP A 115 -30.84 -24.00 -3.26
N GLU A 116 -31.50 -24.89 -3.99
CA GLU A 116 -32.96 -25.01 -3.97
C GLU A 116 -33.51 -25.47 -2.61
N ASP A 117 -32.75 -26.31 -1.88
CA ASP A 117 -33.16 -26.89 -0.59
C ASP A 117 -32.87 -25.99 0.63
N LEU A 118 -32.16 -24.88 0.42
CA LEU A 118 -31.84 -23.92 1.48
C LEU A 118 -33.04 -23.05 1.81
N SER A 119 -33.27 -22.85 3.11
CA SER A 119 -34.19 -21.85 3.60
C SER A 119 -33.72 -20.44 3.25
N ILE A 120 -34.66 -19.51 3.16
CA ILE A 120 -34.39 -18.09 2.88
C ILE A 120 -33.33 -17.52 3.85
N GLY A 121 -33.34 -17.93 5.12
CA GLY A 121 -32.35 -17.50 6.10
C GLY A 121 -30.93 -18.00 5.80
N GLU A 122 -30.80 -19.24 5.34
CA GLU A 122 -29.50 -19.82 4.95
C GLU A 122 -28.97 -19.17 3.66
N LYS A 123 -29.84 -18.94 2.66
CA LYS A 123 -29.48 -18.19 1.43
C LYS A 123 -28.98 -16.78 1.76
N ARG A 124 -29.71 -16.07 2.64
CA ARG A 124 -29.33 -14.73 3.12
C ARG A 124 -27.97 -14.72 3.82
N TYR A 125 -27.70 -15.75 4.63
CA TYR A 125 -26.41 -15.90 5.30
C TYR A 125 -25.28 -16.11 4.29
N ILE A 126 -25.43 -17.00 3.30
CA ILE A 126 -24.42 -17.24 2.25
C ILE A 126 -24.11 -15.95 1.48
N VAL A 127 -25.15 -15.24 1.01
CA VAL A 127 -24.97 -14.02 0.20
C VAL A 127 -24.23 -12.92 0.98
N LEU A 128 -24.62 -12.64 2.22
CA LEU A 128 -23.98 -11.56 2.97
C LEU A 128 -22.65 -11.96 3.59
N HIS A 129 -22.55 -13.16 4.16
CA HIS A 129 -21.34 -13.60 4.84
C HIS A 129 -20.26 -14.08 3.85
N CYS A 130 -20.62 -14.98 2.93
CA CYS A 130 -19.66 -15.65 2.06
C CYS A 130 -19.30 -14.82 0.82
N TYR A 131 -20.25 -14.07 0.25
CA TYR A 131 -20.00 -13.26 -0.95
C TYR A 131 -19.71 -11.77 -0.65
N ARG A 132 -20.22 -11.22 0.46
CA ARG A 132 -20.05 -9.79 0.80
C ARG A 132 -19.22 -9.52 2.06
N GLY A 133 -18.78 -10.55 2.77
CA GLY A 133 -17.87 -10.42 3.92
C GLY A 133 -18.49 -9.82 5.19
N PHE A 134 -19.82 -9.77 5.30
CA PHE A 134 -20.49 -9.22 6.48
C PHE A 134 -20.27 -10.10 7.71
N THR A 135 -20.07 -9.49 8.87
CA THR A 135 -20.06 -10.18 10.17
C THR A 135 -21.47 -10.60 10.59
N ILE A 136 -21.56 -11.53 11.55
CA ILE A 136 -22.85 -12.07 12.04
C ILE A 136 -23.72 -10.94 12.63
N SER A 137 -23.11 -9.99 13.32
CA SER A 137 -23.81 -8.82 13.88
C SER A 137 -24.34 -7.91 12.78
N GLU A 138 -23.54 -7.62 11.76
CA GLU A 138 -23.97 -6.79 10.62
C GLU A 138 -25.10 -7.45 9.81
N ILE A 139 -25.11 -8.78 9.69
CA ILE A 139 -26.22 -9.53 9.06
C ILE A 139 -27.49 -9.42 9.90
N ALA A 140 -27.36 -9.52 11.23
CA ALA A 140 -28.48 -9.40 12.15
C ALA A 140 -29.11 -8.01 12.05
N ASP A 141 -28.29 -6.97 12.02
CA ASP A 141 -28.72 -5.59 11.87
C ASP A 141 -29.34 -5.34 10.49
N TYR A 142 -28.72 -5.83 9.41
CA TYR A 142 -29.19 -5.65 8.03
C TYR A 142 -30.59 -6.23 7.80
N TYR A 143 -30.84 -7.45 8.30
CA TYR A 143 -32.16 -8.09 8.17
C TYR A 143 -33.10 -7.83 9.35
N ARG A 144 -32.66 -7.03 10.35
CA ARG A 144 -33.40 -6.75 11.59
C ARG A 144 -33.85 -8.03 12.31
N VAL A 145 -32.97 -9.02 12.38
CA VAL A 145 -33.18 -10.28 13.10
C VAL A 145 -32.25 -10.36 14.30
N SER A 146 -32.51 -11.28 15.24
CA SER A 146 -31.56 -11.49 16.33
C SER A 146 -30.28 -12.16 15.83
N VAL A 147 -29.14 -11.83 16.45
CA VAL A 147 -27.84 -12.48 16.21
C VAL A 147 -27.95 -14.01 16.36
N GLN A 148 -28.78 -14.47 17.31
CA GLN A 148 -29.08 -15.90 17.50
C GLN A 148 -29.81 -16.54 16.31
N ALA A 149 -30.62 -15.79 15.56
CA ALA A 149 -31.24 -16.29 14.32
C ALA A 149 -30.18 -16.52 13.24
N VAL A 150 -29.20 -15.62 13.12
CA VAL A 150 -28.09 -15.73 12.17
C VAL A 150 -27.17 -16.91 12.52
N TYR A 151 -26.85 -17.11 13.80
CA TYR A 151 -26.15 -18.31 14.27
C TYR A 151 -26.90 -19.60 13.92
N ARG A 152 -28.24 -19.62 14.09
CA ARG A 152 -29.08 -20.77 13.69
C ARG A 152 -29.10 -21.01 12.18
N TRP A 153 -28.91 -19.99 11.34
CA TRP A 153 -28.78 -20.17 9.89
C TRP A 153 -27.43 -20.82 9.56
N ARG A 154 -26.33 -20.32 10.13
CA ARG A 154 -24.99 -20.90 9.97
C ARG A 154 -24.94 -22.36 10.42
N ASP A 155 -25.50 -22.67 11.59
CA ASP A 155 -25.39 -24.01 12.17
C ASP A 155 -26.23 -25.03 11.41
N ARG A 156 -27.37 -24.63 10.83
CA ARG A 156 -28.15 -25.48 9.93
C ARG A 156 -27.44 -25.70 8.59
N LEU A 157 -26.83 -24.66 8.02
CA LEU A 157 -26.02 -24.78 6.81
C LEU A 157 -24.86 -25.76 7.02
N ARG A 158 -24.12 -25.66 8.15
CA ARG A 158 -23.04 -26.61 8.50
C ARG A 158 -23.50 -28.05 8.59
N LYS A 159 -24.68 -28.31 9.17
CA LYS A 159 -25.24 -29.67 9.25
C LYS A 159 -25.55 -30.23 7.87
N ARG A 160 -26.04 -29.40 6.95
CA ARG A 160 -26.36 -29.80 5.57
C ARG A 160 -25.11 -30.08 4.75
N CYS A 161 -24.09 -29.21 4.81
CA CYS A 161 -22.81 -29.44 4.12
C CYS A 161 -22.15 -30.75 4.60
N ARG A 162 -22.07 -30.98 5.92
CA ARG A 162 -21.52 -32.23 6.48
C ARG A 162 -22.29 -33.49 6.08
N ALA A 163 -23.61 -33.40 5.93
CA ALA A 163 -24.41 -34.54 5.49
C ALA A 163 -24.06 -34.92 4.04
N ILE A 164 -23.73 -33.94 3.20
CA ILE A 164 -23.42 -34.15 1.78
C ILE A 164 -22.00 -34.67 1.58
N ASP A 165 -21.03 -34.14 2.33
CA ASP A 165 -19.65 -34.67 2.35
C ASP A 165 -19.65 -36.17 2.71
N PHE A 166 -20.49 -36.59 3.67
CA PHE A 166 -20.64 -37.98 4.08
C PHE A 166 -21.24 -38.91 2.98
N PHE A 167 -22.10 -38.39 2.09
CA PHE A 167 -22.64 -39.17 0.97
C PHE A 167 -21.70 -39.17 -0.25
N ALA A 168 -20.82 -38.18 -0.39
CA ALA A 168 -19.82 -38.12 -1.45
C ALA A 168 -18.65 -39.12 -1.23
N GLU A 169 -18.30 -39.43 0.03
CA GLU A 169 -17.23 -40.38 0.37
C GLU A 169 -17.62 -41.87 0.25
N LYS A 170 -18.91 -42.18 0.05
CA LYS A 170 -19.42 -43.57 -0.03
C LYS A 170 -20.00 -43.95 -1.40
N GLY A 171 -19.89 -43.07 -2.40
CA GLY A 171 -20.32 -43.30 -3.78
C GLY A 171 -19.20 -43.83 -4.66
#